data_AF-R1BLW7-F1
#
_entry.id   AF-R1BLW7-F1
#
_cell.length_a   1.000
_cell.length_b   1.000
_cell.length_c   1.000
_cell.angle_alpha   90.00
_cell.angle_beta   90.00
_cell.angle_gamma   90.00
#
_symmetry.space_group_name_H-M   'P 1'
#
loop_
_entity.id
_entity.type
_entity.pdbx_description
1 polymer ?
#
loop_
_entity_poly.entity_id
_entity_poly.type
_entity_poly.pdbx_seq_one_letter_code
_entity_poly.pdbx_strand_id
1 'polypeptide(L)'
;MQATAAIEALLSRLAACVDDVVERARSGAELREGEAEGMCAALEELLAHRFKRRQFLLFSVHPWSLAEHAEALSSAAAVRIGVARQTGSTDSARLRAWLYLLLNRRELAAEVDALLTPELCSLMYTRGAALLGSAERDRLVRTLKPLAALRFRLGASAGLLTPPMVSPTLLKATRGVQREALGAGEAEGGAGEAVDYHDAHELRSSVDESSYQDACEPDEGEG
;
A
#
# COMPACT_ATOMS: atom_id res chain seq x y z
N MET A 1 -18.89 -22.92 -0.54
CA MET A 1 -17.92 -23.56 -1.46
C MET A 1 -17.61 -22.72 -2.71
N GLN A 2 -18.58 -22.07 -3.38
CA GLN A 2 -18.30 -21.27 -4.60
C GLN A 2 -17.34 -20.08 -4.42
N ALA A 3 -17.36 -19.37 -3.28
CA ALA A 3 -16.50 -18.21 -3.07
C ALA A 3 -15.00 -18.57 -3.04
N THR A 4 -14.65 -19.73 -2.48
CA THR A 4 -13.27 -20.23 -2.40
C THR A 4 -12.74 -20.62 -3.77
N ALA A 5 -13.57 -21.25 -4.62
CA ALA A 5 -13.16 -21.66 -5.98
C ALA A 5 -12.83 -20.48 -6.90
N ALA A 6 -13.59 -19.37 -6.81
CA ALA A 6 -13.33 -18.16 -7.59
C ALA A 6 -11.99 -17.50 -7.19
N ILE A 7 -11.69 -17.48 -5.90
CA ILE A 7 -10.44 -16.93 -5.35
C ILE A 7 -9.22 -17.75 -5.78
N GLU A 8 -9.33 -19.07 -5.64
CA GLU A 8 -8.29 -20.00 -6.08
C GLU A 8 -7.95 -19.83 -7.56
N ALA A 9 -8.98 -19.60 -8.40
CA ALA A 9 -8.78 -19.29 -9.80
C ALA A 9 -8.03 -17.96 -10.02
N LEU A 10 -8.37 -16.90 -9.27
CA LEU A 10 -7.68 -15.60 -9.38
C LEU A 10 -6.21 -15.67 -8.94
N LEU A 11 -5.93 -16.32 -7.79
CA LEU A 11 -4.57 -16.52 -7.30
C LEU A 11 -3.74 -17.39 -8.27
N SER A 12 -4.35 -18.42 -8.85
CA SER A 12 -3.68 -19.28 -9.84
C SER A 12 -3.42 -18.54 -11.14
N ARG A 13 -4.36 -17.69 -11.60
CA ARG A 13 -4.17 -16.84 -12.79
C ARG A 13 -3.04 -15.84 -12.57
N LEU A 14 -3.00 -15.19 -11.41
CA LEU A 14 -1.91 -14.29 -11.06
C LEU A 14 -0.56 -15.02 -11.03
N ALA A 15 -0.50 -16.22 -10.45
CA ALA A 15 0.70 -17.03 -10.43
C ALA A 15 1.20 -17.35 -11.85
N ALA A 16 0.32 -17.80 -12.73
CA ALA A 16 0.66 -18.04 -14.13
C ALA A 16 1.18 -16.78 -14.83
N CYS A 17 0.55 -15.61 -14.61
CA CYS A 17 1.04 -14.36 -15.17
C CYS A 17 2.41 -13.94 -14.61
N VAL A 18 2.70 -14.22 -13.34
CA VAL A 18 4.03 -13.95 -12.75
C VAL A 18 5.09 -14.88 -13.34
N ASP A 19 4.79 -16.17 -13.44
CA ASP A 19 5.71 -17.16 -14.02
C ASP A 19 6.05 -16.77 -15.47
N ASP A 20 5.05 -16.36 -16.24
CA ASP A 20 5.19 -15.82 -17.59
C ASP A 20 6.11 -14.59 -17.69
N VAL A 21 6.06 -13.69 -16.70
CA VAL A 21 6.95 -12.52 -16.62
C VAL A 21 8.37 -12.95 -16.27
N VAL A 22 8.52 -13.88 -15.32
CA VAL A 22 9.81 -14.43 -14.90
C VAL A 22 10.49 -15.17 -16.05
N GLU A 23 9.77 -15.98 -16.81
CA GLU A 23 10.30 -16.70 -17.97
C GLU A 23 10.75 -15.75 -19.09
N ARG A 24 9.96 -14.70 -19.38
CA ARG A 24 10.39 -13.64 -20.33
C ARG A 24 11.67 -12.94 -19.86
N ALA A 25 11.80 -12.69 -18.56
CA ALA A 25 13.01 -12.09 -18.01
C ALA A 25 14.22 -13.03 -18.15
N ARG A 26 14.03 -14.34 -17.93
CA ARG A 26 15.06 -15.37 -18.10
C ARG A 26 15.52 -15.52 -19.54
N SER A 27 14.63 -15.33 -20.51
CA SER A 27 14.99 -15.29 -21.93
C SER A 27 15.74 -14.01 -22.35
N GLY A 28 16.07 -13.13 -21.39
CA GLY A 28 16.79 -11.88 -21.63
C GLY A 28 15.92 -10.76 -22.20
N ALA A 29 14.59 -10.90 -22.19
CA ALA A 29 13.70 -9.85 -22.65
C ALA A 29 13.72 -8.67 -21.67
N GLU A 30 13.65 -7.45 -22.22
CA GLU A 30 13.41 -6.26 -21.42
C GLU A 30 11.94 -6.23 -20.97
N LEU A 31 11.69 -6.15 -19.67
CA LEU A 31 10.33 -6.12 -19.13
C LEU A 31 9.76 -4.71 -19.21
N ARG A 32 8.97 -4.44 -20.25
CA ARG A 32 8.25 -3.19 -20.48
C ARG A 32 6.77 -3.39 -20.13
N GLU A 33 5.97 -2.38 -20.44
CA GLU A 33 4.56 -2.31 -20.06
C GLU A 33 3.75 -3.49 -20.60
N GLY A 34 3.93 -3.86 -21.86
CA GLY A 34 3.19 -4.97 -22.49
C GLY A 34 3.48 -6.31 -21.82
N GLU A 35 4.70 -6.54 -21.34
CA GLU A 35 5.07 -7.76 -20.63
C GLU A 35 4.48 -7.82 -19.22
N ALA A 36 4.33 -6.67 -18.55
CA ALA A 36 3.79 -6.58 -17.20
C ALA A 36 2.25 -6.41 -17.14
N GLU A 37 1.60 -6.08 -18.26
CA GLU A 37 0.20 -5.69 -18.31
C GLU A 37 -0.76 -6.78 -17.81
N GLY A 38 -0.58 -8.02 -18.29
CA GLY A 38 -1.42 -9.15 -17.91
C GLY A 38 -1.33 -9.49 -16.43
N MET A 39 -0.11 -9.45 -15.87
CA MET A 39 0.12 -9.62 -14.43
C MET A 39 -0.52 -8.50 -13.61
N CYS A 40 -0.34 -7.23 -14.02
CA CYS A 40 -0.94 -6.10 -13.33
C CYS A 40 -2.47 -6.15 -13.37
N ALA A 41 -3.06 -6.57 -14.49
CA ALA A 41 -4.51 -6.77 -14.61
C ALA A 41 -5.01 -7.91 -13.72
N ALA A 42 -4.28 -9.03 -13.64
CA ALA A 42 -4.61 -10.13 -12.73
C ALA A 42 -4.53 -9.71 -11.25
N LEU A 43 -3.52 -8.92 -10.89
CA LEU A 43 -3.40 -8.39 -9.53
C LEU A 43 -4.53 -7.40 -9.20
N GLU A 44 -4.84 -6.49 -10.12
CA GLU A 44 -5.95 -5.54 -9.96
C GLU A 44 -7.30 -6.26 -9.79
N GLU A 45 -7.57 -7.31 -10.56
CA GLU A 45 -8.79 -8.10 -10.41
C GLU A 45 -8.85 -8.83 -9.05
N LEU A 46 -7.72 -9.36 -8.58
CA LEU A 46 -7.63 -9.97 -7.26
C LEU A 46 -7.91 -8.95 -6.15
N LEU A 47 -7.34 -7.74 -6.24
CA LEU A 47 -7.60 -6.65 -5.28
C LEU A 47 -9.05 -6.13 -5.37
N ALA A 48 -9.67 -6.19 -6.55
CA ALA A 48 -11.08 -5.81 -6.72
C ALA A 48 -12.06 -6.88 -6.22
N HIS A 49 -11.62 -8.14 -6.09
CA HIS A 49 -12.49 -9.23 -5.69
C HIS A 49 -13.09 -9.00 -4.31
N ARG A 50 -14.43 -8.87 -4.26
CA ARG A 50 -15.21 -8.63 -3.04
C ARG A 50 -14.86 -7.34 -2.32
N PHE A 51 -14.23 -6.39 -3.01
CA PHE A 51 -13.98 -5.05 -2.51
C PHE A 51 -15.30 -4.31 -2.24
N LYS A 52 -15.38 -3.57 -1.12
CA LYS A 52 -16.61 -2.85 -0.76
C LYS A 52 -16.84 -1.73 -1.76
N ARG A 53 -17.92 -1.84 -2.55
CA ARG A 53 -18.31 -0.81 -3.52
C ARG A 53 -18.81 0.49 -2.87
N ARG A 54 -19.04 0.50 -1.56
CA ARG A 54 -19.43 1.69 -0.77
C ARG A 54 -18.76 1.63 0.60
N GLN A 55 -18.02 2.67 0.95
CA GLN A 55 -17.68 2.98 2.34
C GLN A 55 -18.49 4.21 2.75
N PHE A 56 -19.11 4.15 3.93
CA PHE A 56 -19.90 5.26 4.49
C PHE A 56 -21.01 5.80 3.57
N LEU A 57 -21.62 4.94 2.74
CA LEU A 57 -22.78 5.21 1.87
C LEU A 57 -22.59 6.26 0.74
N LEU A 58 -21.44 6.93 0.64
CA LEU A 58 -21.30 8.11 -0.25
C LEU A 58 -20.23 7.98 -1.35
N PHE A 59 -19.28 7.05 -1.27
CA PHE A 59 -18.19 6.94 -2.27
C PHE A 59 -18.02 5.52 -2.81
N SER A 60 -17.86 5.41 -4.14
CA SER A 60 -17.41 4.18 -4.78
C SER A 60 -15.93 3.98 -4.46
N VAL A 61 -15.61 2.88 -3.77
CA VAL A 61 -14.24 2.60 -3.36
C VAL A 61 -13.59 1.71 -4.41
N HIS A 62 -12.58 2.22 -5.09
CA HIS A 62 -11.72 1.47 -6.01
C HIS A 62 -10.57 0.84 -5.20
N PRO A 63 -9.95 -0.27 -5.65
CA PRO A 63 -8.75 -0.80 -5.00
C PRO A 63 -7.59 0.20 -4.89
N TRP A 64 -7.64 1.30 -5.63
CA TRP A 64 -6.74 2.45 -5.45
C TRP A 64 -6.73 2.96 -4.01
N SER A 65 -7.88 3.00 -3.34
CA SER A 65 -7.97 3.45 -1.95
C SER A 65 -7.16 2.59 -0.98
N LEU A 66 -6.87 1.33 -1.32
CA LEU A 66 -5.92 0.51 -0.54
C LEU A 66 -4.50 1.07 -0.65
N ALA A 67 -4.07 1.42 -1.87
CA ALA A 67 -2.76 2.02 -2.10
C ALA A 67 -2.64 3.39 -1.38
N GLU A 68 -3.73 4.16 -1.28
CA GLU A 68 -3.70 5.44 -0.56
C GLU A 68 -3.33 5.30 0.92
N HIS A 69 -3.61 4.15 1.55
CA HIS A 69 -3.16 3.89 2.93
C HIS A 69 -1.63 3.73 3.03
N ALA A 70 -0.94 3.46 1.92
CA ALA A 70 0.53 3.42 1.89
C ALA A 70 1.15 4.78 2.21
N GLU A 71 0.44 5.88 1.95
CA GLU A 71 0.92 7.24 2.22
C GLU A 71 1.31 7.43 3.70
N ALA A 72 0.62 6.75 4.62
CA ALA A 72 0.92 6.79 6.06
C ALA A 72 2.10 5.90 6.48
N LEU A 73 2.58 4.99 5.62
CA LEU A 73 3.63 4.04 5.99
C LEU A 73 5.03 4.67 6.00
N SER A 74 5.31 5.60 5.08
CA SER A 74 6.59 6.31 5.02
C SER A 74 6.54 7.52 4.10
N SER A 75 7.50 8.43 4.26
CA SER A 75 7.69 9.57 3.33
C SER A 75 7.96 9.12 1.90
N ALA A 76 8.67 8.01 1.71
CA ALA A 76 8.92 7.44 0.39
C ALA A 76 7.62 6.92 -0.26
N ALA A 77 6.77 6.24 0.51
CA ALA A 77 5.47 5.77 0.06
C ALA A 77 4.56 6.95 -0.30
N ALA A 78 4.52 8.00 0.52
CA ALA A 78 3.77 9.22 0.23
C ALA A 78 4.17 9.86 -1.11
N VAL A 79 5.46 9.95 -1.41
CA VAL A 79 5.94 10.44 -2.71
C VAL A 79 5.45 9.55 -3.87
N ARG A 80 5.51 8.22 -3.73
CA ARG A 80 5.02 7.29 -4.76
C ARG A 80 3.53 7.46 -5.02
N ILE A 81 2.72 7.60 -3.96
CA ILE A 81 1.29 7.85 -4.07
C ILE A 81 1.03 9.20 -4.74
N GLY A 82 1.75 10.26 -4.36
CA GLY A 82 1.66 11.56 -5.01
C GLY A 82 1.94 11.52 -6.52
N VAL A 83 2.99 10.79 -6.95
CA VAL A 83 3.29 10.59 -8.37
C VAL A 83 2.17 9.83 -9.07
N ALA A 84 1.71 8.71 -8.51
CA ALA A 84 0.64 7.92 -9.10
C ALA A 84 -0.68 8.70 -9.24
N ARG A 85 -1.03 9.55 -8.26
CA ARG A 85 -2.20 10.46 -8.32
C ARG A 85 -2.09 11.46 -9.46
N GLN A 86 -0.91 12.01 -9.72
CA GLN A 86 -0.69 12.99 -10.79
C GLN A 86 -0.67 12.35 -12.17
N THR A 87 -0.20 11.10 -12.28
CA THR A 87 -0.13 10.38 -13.55
C THR A 87 -1.50 9.84 -14.00
N GLY A 88 -2.30 9.31 -13.07
CA GLY A 88 -3.57 8.67 -13.40
C GLY A 88 -4.78 9.60 -13.32
N SER A 89 -5.52 9.74 -14.42
CA SER A 89 -6.79 10.49 -14.46
C SER A 89 -7.97 9.74 -13.84
N THR A 90 -7.89 8.41 -13.73
CA THR A 90 -8.89 7.54 -13.10
C THR A 90 -8.25 6.71 -11.99
N ASP A 91 -9.04 6.18 -11.07
CA ASP A 91 -8.50 5.35 -9.98
C ASP A 91 -7.82 4.07 -10.49
N SER A 92 -8.29 3.48 -11.58
CA SER A 92 -7.61 2.35 -12.23
C SER A 92 -6.26 2.77 -12.82
N ALA A 93 -6.19 3.95 -13.47
CA ALA A 93 -4.94 4.48 -13.98
C ALA A 93 -3.94 4.82 -12.87
N ARG A 94 -4.41 5.36 -11.73
CA ARG A 94 -3.60 5.66 -10.55
C ARG A 94 -3.05 4.38 -9.92
N LEU A 95 -3.91 3.37 -9.75
CA LEU A 95 -3.50 2.06 -9.26
C LEU A 95 -2.45 1.44 -10.17
N ARG A 96 -2.66 1.49 -11.49
CA ARG A 96 -1.70 0.98 -12.47
C ARG A 96 -0.36 1.72 -12.39
N ALA A 97 -0.38 3.04 -12.31
CA ALA A 97 0.82 3.86 -12.16
C ALA A 97 1.60 3.50 -10.89
N TRP A 98 0.91 3.30 -9.76
CA TRP A 98 1.51 2.87 -8.51
C TRP A 98 2.13 1.47 -8.60
N LEU A 99 1.45 0.51 -9.22
CA LEU A 99 2.01 -0.83 -9.46
C LEU A 99 3.29 -0.77 -10.29
N TYR A 100 3.33 0.06 -11.34
CA TYR A 100 4.52 0.26 -12.17
C TYR A 100 5.68 0.87 -11.38
N LEU A 101 5.41 1.85 -10.52
CA LEU A 101 6.43 2.42 -9.63
C LEU A 101 7.02 1.35 -8.70
N LEU A 102 6.18 0.52 -8.09
CA LEU A 102 6.64 -0.55 -7.19
C LEU A 102 7.43 -1.63 -7.92
N LEU A 103 7.05 -2.00 -9.14
CA LEU A 103 7.77 -2.97 -9.98
C LEU A 103 9.14 -2.42 -10.41
N ASN A 104 9.20 -1.16 -10.88
CA ASN A 104 10.46 -0.49 -11.21
C ASN A 104 11.40 -0.42 -9.99
N ARG A 105 10.85 -0.29 -8.78
CA ARG A 105 11.59 -0.26 -7.50
C ARG A 105 11.84 -1.63 -6.88
N ARG A 106 11.25 -2.70 -7.41
CA ARG A 106 11.32 -4.07 -6.87
C ARG A 106 10.72 -4.22 -5.46
N GLU A 107 9.79 -3.34 -5.11
CA GLU A 107 9.18 -3.22 -3.78
C GLU A 107 7.77 -3.82 -3.71
N LEU A 108 7.20 -4.29 -4.83
CA LEU A 108 5.79 -4.69 -4.92
C LEU A 108 5.37 -5.70 -3.84
N ALA A 109 6.12 -6.79 -3.67
CA ALA A 109 5.77 -7.83 -2.69
C ALA A 109 5.81 -7.30 -1.25
N ALA A 110 6.79 -6.46 -0.92
CA ALA A 110 6.96 -5.89 0.41
C ALA A 110 5.86 -4.87 0.73
N GLU A 111 5.52 -4.00 -0.24
CA GLU A 111 4.47 -3.01 -0.06
C GLU A 111 3.08 -3.67 0.08
N VAL A 112 2.82 -4.71 -0.72
CA VAL A 112 1.56 -5.48 -0.62
C VAL A 112 1.45 -6.20 0.73
N ASP A 113 2.54 -6.78 1.23
CA ASP A 113 2.58 -7.43 2.55
C ASP A 113 2.29 -6.43 3.69
N ALA A 114 2.88 -5.23 3.61
CA ALA A 114 2.66 -4.16 4.59
C ALA A 114 1.22 -3.60 4.57
N LEU A 115 0.57 -3.60 3.40
CA LEU A 115 -0.78 -3.04 3.24
C LEU A 115 -1.90 -4.05 3.55
N LEU A 116 -1.68 -5.33 3.31
CA LEU A 116 -2.72 -6.34 3.51
C LEU A 116 -2.78 -6.80 4.96
N THR A 117 -2.90 -5.87 5.90
CA THR A 117 -3.13 -6.20 7.32
C THR A 117 -4.56 -6.70 7.53
N PRO A 118 -4.81 -7.60 8.51
CA PRO A 118 -6.16 -8.06 8.83
C PRO A 118 -7.14 -6.91 9.07
N GLU A 119 -6.69 -5.86 9.76
CA GLU A 119 -7.48 -4.69 10.12
C GLU A 119 -7.91 -3.92 8.87
N LEU A 120 -6.96 -3.59 7.97
CA LEU A 120 -7.27 -2.84 6.76
C LEU A 120 -8.12 -3.68 5.79
N CYS A 121 -7.82 -4.98 5.65
CA CYS A 121 -8.64 -5.87 4.84
C CYS A 121 -10.09 -5.95 5.36
N SER A 122 -10.31 -6.01 6.68
CA SER A 122 -11.67 -6.01 7.26
C SER A 122 -12.45 -4.71 6.97
N LEU A 123 -11.74 -3.58 6.90
CA LEU A 123 -12.30 -2.27 6.59
C LEU A 123 -12.71 -2.15 5.11
N MET A 124 -11.91 -2.71 4.20
CA MET A 124 -12.06 -2.49 2.76
C MET A 124 -12.82 -3.59 2.01
N TYR A 125 -12.89 -4.81 2.54
CA TYR A 125 -13.45 -5.96 1.83
C TYR A 125 -14.71 -6.52 2.49
N THR A 126 -15.62 -7.04 1.67
CA THR A 126 -16.81 -7.77 2.15
C THR A 126 -16.43 -9.15 2.66
N ARG A 127 -17.26 -9.72 3.55
CA ARG A 127 -17.05 -11.06 4.10
C ARG A 127 -16.91 -12.08 2.95
N GLY A 128 -15.90 -12.95 3.05
CA GLY A 128 -15.58 -13.93 2.02
C GLY A 128 -14.64 -13.42 0.91
N ALA A 129 -14.03 -12.24 1.07
CA ALA A 129 -12.88 -11.85 0.27
C ALA A 129 -11.64 -12.69 0.63
N ALA A 130 -10.87 -13.08 -0.38
CA ALA A 130 -9.61 -13.82 -0.24
C ALA A 130 -8.67 -13.18 0.76
N LEU A 131 -8.52 -11.86 0.63
CA LEU A 131 -7.53 -11.09 1.37
C LEU A 131 -7.89 -10.92 2.85
N LEU A 132 -9.04 -11.46 3.30
CA LEU A 132 -9.34 -11.61 4.73
C LEU A 132 -8.63 -12.83 5.36
N GLY A 133 -8.32 -13.86 4.58
CA GLY A 133 -7.61 -15.05 5.06
C GLY A 133 -6.09 -14.87 5.04
N SER A 134 -5.41 -15.30 6.11
CA SER A 134 -3.95 -15.19 6.21
C SER A 134 -3.23 -16.06 5.16
N ALA A 135 -3.69 -17.28 4.94
CA ALA A 135 -3.09 -18.20 3.98
C ALA A 135 -3.11 -17.66 2.54
N GLU A 136 -4.22 -17.02 2.14
CA GLU A 136 -4.37 -16.38 0.83
C GLU A 136 -3.47 -15.16 0.68
N ARG A 137 -3.35 -14.32 1.71
CA ARG A 137 -2.41 -13.19 1.73
C ARG A 137 -0.96 -13.67 1.62
N ASP A 138 -0.57 -14.66 2.42
CA ASP A 138 0.77 -15.25 2.37
C ASP A 138 1.07 -15.88 1.01
N ARG A 139 0.07 -16.51 0.38
CA ARG A 139 0.19 -17.04 -0.98
C ARG A 139 0.38 -15.91 -1.99
N LEU A 140 -0.42 -14.85 -1.93
CA LEU A 140 -0.26 -13.68 -2.80
C LEU A 140 1.15 -13.08 -2.68
N VAL A 141 1.61 -12.82 -1.46
CA VAL A 141 2.94 -12.25 -1.22
C VAL A 141 4.02 -13.18 -1.76
N ARG A 142 3.94 -14.49 -1.50
CA ARG A 142 4.88 -15.49 -2.07
C ARG A 142 4.87 -15.50 -3.59
N THR A 143 3.71 -15.39 -4.23
CA THR A 143 3.58 -15.30 -5.69
C THR A 143 4.28 -14.07 -6.23
N LEU A 144 4.27 -12.94 -5.53
CA LEU A 144 4.89 -11.69 -6.00
C LEU A 144 6.40 -11.61 -5.72
N LYS A 145 6.93 -12.36 -4.74
CA LYS A 145 8.35 -12.32 -4.33
C LYS A 145 9.36 -12.43 -5.48
N PRO A 146 9.19 -13.32 -6.48
CA PRO A 146 10.16 -13.46 -7.58
C PRO A 146 10.38 -12.17 -8.38
N LEU A 147 9.39 -11.28 -8.44
CA LEU A 147 9.45 -10.03 -9.21
C LEU A 147 10.52 -9.07 -8.69
N ALA A 148 10.89 -9.18 -7.41
CA ALA A 148 11.91 -8.32 -6.80
C ALA A 148 13.32 -8.53 -7.41
N ALA A 149 13.58 -9.69 -8.00
CA ALA A 149 14.85 -9.97 -8.68
C ALA A 149 14.93 -9.34 -10.09
N LEU A 150 13.80 -8.96 -10.67
CA LEU A 150 13.69 -8.57 -12.07
C LEU A 150 14.01 -7.09 -12.27
N ARG A 151 14.33 -6.68 -13.51
CA ARG A 151 14.52 -5.28 -13.89
C ARG A 151 13.40 -4.88 -14.81
N PHE A 152 12.59 -3.94 -14.35
CA PHE A 152 11.46 -3.38 -15.07
C PHE A 152 11.83 -2.00 -15.62
N ARG A 153 11.31 -1.67 -16.81
CA ARG A 153 11.31 -0.32 -17.37
C ARG A 153 9.89 0.04 -17.79
N LEU A 154 9.07 0.36 -16.78
CA LEU A 154 7.63 0.60 -16.94
C LEU A 154 7.30 2.09 -16.87
N GLY A 155 6.20 2.45 -17.52
CA GLY A 155 5.59 3.78 -17.44
C GLY A 155 6.22 4.82 -18.36
N ALA A 156 6.87 4.39 -19.45
CA ALA A 156 7.30 5.29 -20.52
C ALA A 156 6.11 5.97 -21.21
N SER A 157 4.99 5.25 -21.38
CA SER A 157 3.75 5.81 -21.95
C SER A 157 3.01 6.72 -20.97
N ALA A 158 3.20 6.47 -19.67
CA ALA A 158 2.58 7.21 -18.57
C ALA A 158 3.48 8.30 -17.97
N GLY A 159 4.66 8.56 -18.54
CA GLY A 159 5.60 9.57 -18.06
C GLY A 159 6.27 9.27 -16.71
N LEU A 160 6.22 8.02 -16.22
CA LEU A 160 6.75 7.56 -14.91
C LEU A 160 8.26 7.24 -14.90
N LEU A 161 9.04 7.75 -15.87
CA LEU A 161 10.47 7.45 -15.96
C LEU A 161 11.19 7.73 -14.62
N THR A 162 11.90 6.72 -14.08
CA THR A 162 12.70 6.80 -12.84
C THR A 162 14.12 6.27 -13.09
N PRO A 163 15.16 6.56 -12.27
CA PRO A 163 15.52 7.73 -11.43
C PRO A 163 16.95 8.27 -11.74
N PRO A 164 17.48 9.34 -11.09
CA PRO A 164 16.97 10.02 -9.90
C PRO A 164 16.67 11.51 -10.15
N MET A 165 15.40 11.86 -10.20
CA MET A 165 14.99 13.23 -9.93
C MET A 165 13.66 13.19 -9.21
N VAL A 166 13.72 13.02 -7.89
CA VAL A 166 12.79 13.78 -7.06
C VAL A 166 13.25 15.22 -7.20
N SER A 167 12.66 15.95 -8.15
CA SER A 167 12.86 17.39 -8.19
C SER A 167 12.36 17.97 -6.86
N PRO A 168 13.08 18.89 -6.21
CA PRO A 168 12.61 19.62 -5.02
C PRO A 168 11.21 20.24 -5.22
N THR A 169 10.81 20.46 -6.47
CA THR A 169 9.47 20.96 -6.85
C THR A 169 8.35 19.96 -6.52
N LEU A 170 8.57 18.65 -6.67
CA LEU A 170 7.57 17.62 -6.30
C LEU A 170 7.42 17.49 -4.78
N LEU A 171 8.52 17.63 -4.02
CA LEU A 171 8.49 17.67 -2.55
C LEU A 171 7.83 18.95 -2.01
N LYS A 172 7.97 20.07 -2.71
CA LYS A 172 7.27 21.32 -2.37
C LYS A 172 5.76 21.21 -2.61
N ALA A 173 5.34 20.54 -3.68
CA ALA A 173 3.93 20.33 -3.97
C ALA A 173 3.23 19.49 -2.90
N THR A 174 3.88 18.44 -2.36
CA THR A 174 3.30 17.61 -1.29
C THR A 174 3.35 18.28 0.08
N ARG A 175 4.38 19.11 0.38
CA ARG A 175 4.42 19.94 1.60
C ARG A 175 3.40 21.10 1.59
N GLY A 176 3.09 21.66 0.42
CA GLY A 176 2.05 22.69 0.27
C GLY A 176 0.67 22.18 0.66
N VAL A 177 0.33 20.96 0.24
CA VAL A 177 -0.97 20.33 0.54
C VAL A 177 -1.11 19.95 2.01
N GLN A 178 -0.03 19.55 2.70
CA GLN A 178 -0.07 19.31 4.16
C GLN A 178 -0.22 20.59 4.98
N ARG A 179 0.31 21.74 4.51
CA ARG A 179 0.15 23.02 5.20
C ARG A 179 -1.25 23.62 5.02
N GLU A 180 -1.89 23.42 3.87
CA GLU A 180 -3.27 23.89 3.65
C GLU A 180 -4.30 23.04 4.43
N ALA A 181 -4.03 21.75 4.66
CA ALA A 181 -4.91 20.89 5.46
C ALA A 181 -4.82 21.13 6.98
N LEU A 182 -3.73 21.76 7.46
CA LEU A 182 -3.51 22.11 8.87
C LEU A 182 -3.60 23.62 9.16
N GLY A 183 -3.86 24.45 8.14
CA GLY A 183 -3.76 25.91 8.22
C GLY A 183 -5.00 26.68 7.79
N ALA A 184 -6.18 26.04 7.69
CA ALA A 184 -7.45 26.74 7.56
C ALA A 184 -8.02 27.10 8.94
N GLY A 185 -7.25 27.91 9.66
CA GLY A 185 -7.58 28.41 10.99
C GLY A 185 -6.57 29.48 11.36
N GLU A 186 -6.99 30.73 11.18
CA GLU A 186 -6.41 31.94 11.79
C GLU A 186 -5.17 32.53 11.09
N ALA A 187 -5.48 33.54 10.26
CA ALA A 187 -4.62 34.69 10.12
C ALA A 187 -4.62 35.48 11.44
N GLU A 188 -3.45 35.76 12.00
CA GLU A 188 -2.98 37.13 12.29
C GLU A 188 -1.64 37.11 13.04
N GLY A 189 -0.66 37.83 12.48
CA GLY A 189 0.41 38.50 13.25
C GLY A 189 1.64 37.68 13.63
N GLY A 190 2.81 38.33 13.54
CA GLY A 190 3.97 37.97 14.35
C GLY A 190 5.20 37.56 13.56
N ALA A 191 6.15 38.47 13.47
CA ALA A 191 7.50 38.24 12.99
C ALA A 191 8.29 37.32 13.95
N GLY A 192 9.24 36.59 13.37
CA GLY A 192 10.46 36.17 14.07
C GLY A 192 10.40 34.76 14.67
N GLU A 193 11.32 33.93 14.20
CA GLU A 193 12.32 33.20 15.01
C GLU A 193 12.60 31.83 14.40
N ALA A 194 13.83 31.68 13.90
CA ALA A 194 14.35 30.42 13.40
C ALA A 194 14.67 29.53 14.61
N VAL A 195 13.99 28.40 14.72
CA VAL A 195 14.31 27.39 15.74
C VAL A 195 15.34 26.42 15.14
N ASP A 196 16.52 26.45 15.74
CA ASP A 196 17.64 25.53 15.52
C ASP A 196 17.22 24.09 15.85
N TYR A 197 17.49 23.15 14.95
CA TYR A 197 17.33 21.71 15.21
C TYR A 197 18.66 21.14 15.71
N HIS A 198 18.95 21.38 16.98
CA HIS A 198 19.92 20.62 17.76
C HIS A 198 19.26 20.16 19.05
N ASP A 199 18.75 18.93 19.03
CA ASP A 199 19.08 17.91 20.03
C ASP A 199 18.28 16.64 19.74
N ALA A 200 18.98 15.69 19.12
CA ALA A 200 18.62 14.29 19.15
C ALA A 200 19.56 13.63 20.15
N HIS A 201 19.14 13.48 21.41
CA HIS A 201 19.60 12.40 22.27
C HIS A 201 18.74 12.33 23.55
N GLU A 202 18.48 11.09 23.96
CA GLU A 202 17.93 10.67 25.26
C GLU A 202 16.41 10.79 25.46
N LEU A 203 15.72 9.65 25.28
CA LEU A 203 14.69 9.17 26.21
C LEU A 203 14.60 7.63 26.07
N ARG A 204 15.57 6.97 26.70
CA ARG A 204 15.40 5.59 27.19
C ARG A 204 15.01 5.69 28.66
N SER A 205 14.10 4.81 29.07
CA SER A 205 13.88 4.36 30.45
C SER A 205 13.02 5.24 31.37
N SER A 206 11.74 4.86 31.48
CA SER A 206 11.14 4.48 32.77
C SER A 206 9.75 3.87 32.51
N VAL A 207 9.69 2.55 32.30
CA VAL A 207 8.46 1.79 32.53
C VAL A 207 8.49 1.45 34.01
N ASP A 208 7.62 2.09 34.78
CA ASP A 208 7.44 1.79 36.21
C ASP A 208 6.51 0.57 36.32
N GLU A 209 7.09 -0.57 36.67
CA GLU A 209 6.38 -1.75 37.17
C GLU A 209 5.99 -1.50 38.62
N SER A 210 4.77 -1.04 38.89
CA SER A 210 4.17 -1.17 40.22
C SER A 210 2.68 -0.81 40.17
N SER A 211 1.81 -1.81 40.05
CA SER A 211 0.53 -1.96 40.78
C SER A 211 -0.20 -3.21 40.28
N TYR A 212 0.27 -4.37 40.72
CA TYR A 212 -0.59 -5.56 40.91
C TYR A 212 -1.14 -5.51 42.35
N GLN A 213 -2.30 -6.15 42.58
CA GLN A 213 -3.17 -6.19 43.78
C GLN A 213 -4.28 -5.12 43.69
N ASP A 214 -5.59 -5.38 43.70
CA ASP A 214 -6.49 -6.43 44.21
C ASP A 214 -7.74 -6.41 43.29
N ALA A 215 -8.62 -7.40 43.12
CA ALA A 215 -9.00 -8.55 43.91
C ALA A 215 -9.55 -9.64 42.95
N CYS A 216 -9.05 -10.85 43.09
CA CYS A 216 -9.83 -12.06 42.88
C CYS A 216 -9.91 -12.72 44.25
N GLU A 217 -11.08 -12.72 44.87
CA GLU A 217 -11.38 -13.69 45.92
C GLU A 217 -12.39 -14.72 45.40
N PRO A 218 -12.25 -15.99 45.84
CA PRO A 218 -13.00 -17.12 45.34
C PRO A 218 -14.21 -17.49 46.21
N ASP A 219 -15.15 -18.17 45.56
CA ASP A 219 -15.82 -19.42 45.99
C ASP A 219 -16.63 -19.47 47.30
N GLU A 220 -17.95 -19.71 47.19
CA GLU A 220 -18.69 -20.64 48.07
C GLU A 220 -19.82 -21.32 47.28
N GLY A 221 -19.58 -22.56 46.86
CA GLY A 221 -20.29 -23.76 47.32
C GLY A 221 -21.83 -23.83 47.42
N GLU A 222 -22.33 -24.93 46.84
CA GLU A 222 -23.46 -25.79 47.27
C GLU A 222 -24.93 -25.38 46.98
N GLY A 223 -25.64 -26.29 46.29
CA GLY A 223 -27.12 -26.33 46.22
C GLY A 223 -27.67 -26.88 44.91
#